data_AF-A0A4R0PYW3-F1
#
_entry.id   AF-A0A4R0PYW3-F1
#
_cell.length_a   1.000
_cell.length_b   1.000
_cell.length_c   1.000
_cell.angle_alpha   90.00
_cell.angle_beta   90.00
_cell.angle_gamma   90.00
#
_symmetry.space_group_name_H-M   'P 1'
#
loop_
_entity.id
_entity.type
_entity.pdbx_description
1 polymer ?
#
loop_
_entity_poly.entity_id
_entity_poly.type
_entity_poly.pdbx_seq_one_letter_code
_entity_poly.pdbx_strand_id
1 'polypeptide(L)'
;MTQKDLLALLGLPVSDPKIIDFFVQRNLVPPHTIPIVKPNSTSPLGLKNTNGLKDHEWGLSYCFSSEVLNEDFPLLKEGKNYLPYLTQIVFDGKLYQKRQRKEPDSFWNASPPPDSSIENIENHFGKFDRAKKYPNIYFPFNEHVAITVSLISAENRLSGYFAAVKETYELYHATEFDRKWNYEVNLILMIIKWLNDHHYLINLWQPLTNNVDNVLAFVQTALNGHLWESQLIQNEQLRKFMLSPFDSNYGLKVKFYMLLGKLAYHEGLDWEAQKQWVATIPFNDETYTTFCTAIDESFEQYKANN
;
A
#
# COMPACT_ATOMS: atom_id res chain seq x y z
N MET A 1 -7.83 -22.83 -20.87
CA MET A 1 -7.19 -21.78 -20.06
C MET A 1 -6.51 -22.42 -18.87
N THR A 2 -5.29 -22.00 -18.56
CA THR A 2 -4.51 -22.44 -17.40
C THR A 2 -4.53 -21.39 -16.28
N GLN A 3 -4.08 -21.76 -15.09
CA GLN A 3 -3.95 -20.83 -13.96
C GLN A 3 -2.99 -19.70 -14.30
N LYS A 4 -1.86 -19.99 -14.97
CA LYS A 4 -0.93 -18.94 -15.44
C LYS A 4 -1.61 -17.92 -16.35
N ASP A 5 -2.47 -18.38 -17.26
CA ASP A 5 -3.20 -17.48 -18.16
C ASP A 5 -4.16 -16.58 -17.38
N LEU A 6 -4.82 -17.12 -16.36
CA LEU A 6 -5.71 -16.37 -15.48
C LEU A 6 -4.94 -15.36 -14.61
N LEU A 7 -3.81 -15.77 -14.04
CA LEU A 7 -2.94 -14.91 -13.23
C LEU A 7 -2.34 -13.76 -14.06
N ALA A 8 -2.09 -13.97 -15.35
CA ALA A 8 -1.60 -12.94 -16.26
C ALA A 8 -2.63 -11.82 -16.53
N LEU A 9 -3.89 -11.99 -16.12
CA LEU A 9 -4.91 -10.95 -16.17
C LEU A 9 -4.80 -9.96 -15.00
N LEU A 10 -4.16 -10.34 -13.89
CA LEU A 10 -3.96 -9.45 -12.75
C LEU A 10 -3.11 -8.25 -13.16
N GLY A 11 -3.57 -7.05 -12.79
CA GLY A 11 -2.94 -5.79 -13.14
C GLY A 11 -3.38 -5.22 -14.50
N LEU A 12 -4.23 -5.92 -15.26
CA LEU A 12 -4.82 -5.36 -16.48
C LEU A 12 -6.07 -4.52 -16.15
N PRO A 13 -6.28 -3.39 -16.86
CA PRO A 13 -7.50 -2.60 -16.72
C PRO A 13 -8.70 -3.32 -17.32
N VAL A 14 -9.91 -3.00 -16.85
CA VAL A 14 -11.16 -3.59 -17.39
C VAL A 14 -11.43 -3.30 -18.87
N SER A 15 -10.75 -2.31 -19.43
CA SER A 15 -10.77 -1.97 -20.85
C SER A 15 -9.81 -2.81 -21.69
N ASP A 16 -8.95 -3.63 -21.09
CA ASP A 16 -8.00 -4.48 -21.82
C ASP A 16 -8.74 -5.58 -22.60
N PRO A 17 -8.41 -5.81 -23.89
CA PRO A 17 -9.07 -6.85 -24.70
C PRO A 17 -9.03 -8.25 -24.06
N LYS A 18 -7.95 -8.63 -23.38
CA LYS A 18 -7.84 -9.95 -22.73
C LYS A 18 -8.78 -10.08 -21.54
N ILE A 19 -9.00 -8.99 -20.80
CA ILE A 19 -9.97 -8.94 -19.71
C ILE A 19 -11.38 -9.08 -20.30
N ILE A 20 -11.71 -8.27 -21.30
CA ILE A 20 -13.02 -8.30 -21.97
C ILE A 20 -13.31 -9.71 -22.51
N ASP A 21 -12.39 -10.28 -23.29
CA ASP A 21 -12.55 -11.61 -23.90
C ASP A 21 -12.75 -12.69 -22.84
N PHE A 22 -11.96 -12.67 -21.76
CA PHE A 22 -12.11 -13.61 -20.67
C PHE A 22 -13.49 -13.53 -20.01
N PHE A 23 -13.91 -12.35 -19.56
CA PHE A 23 -15.19 -12.22 -18.85
C PHE A 23 -16.40 -12.48 -19.77
N VAL A 24 -16.32 -12.13 -21.07
CA VAL A 24 -17.34 -12.50 -22.06
C VAL A 24 -17.44 -14.02 -22.23
N GLN A 25 -16.31 -14.72 -22.38
CA GLN A 25 -16.29 -16.19 -22.47
C GLN A 25 -16.84 -16.86 -21.21
N ARG A 26 -16.64 -16.24 -20.04
CA ARG A 26 -17.17 -16.70 -18.75
C ARG A 26 -18.62 -16.29 -18.50
N ASN A 27 -19.25 -15.52 -19.41
CA ASN A 27 -20.58 -14.93 -19.22
C ASN A 27 -20.69 -14.11 -17.93
N LEU A 28 -19.68 -13.27 -17.68
CA LEU A 28 -19.53 -12.41 -16.51
C LEU A 28 -19.40 -10.95 -16.94
N VAL A 29 -19.90 -10.02 -16.12
CA VAL A 29 -19.83 -8.58 -16.40
C VAL A 29 -18.91 -7.91 -15.39
N PRO A 30 -17.67 -7.53 -15.77
CA PRO A 30 -16.78 -6.80 -14.88
C PRO A 30 -17.30 -5.37 -14.66
N PRO A 31 -16.93 -4.72 -13.54
CA PRO A 31 -17.30 -3.33 -13.32
C PRO A 31 -16.61 -2.43 -14.36
N HIS A 32 -17.39 -1.71 -15.16
CA HIS A 32 -16.83 -0.78 -16.15
C HIS A 32 -16.13 0.43 -15.52
N THR A 33 -16.63 0.86 -14.37
CA THR A 33 -16.09 1.99 -13.61
C THR A 33 -16.28 1.72 -12.13
N ILE A 34 -15.36 2.19 -11.31
CA ILE A 34 -15.58 2.25 -9.86
C ILE A 34 -15.44 3.72 -9.46
N PRO A 35 -16.48 4.34 -8.87
CA PRO A 35 -16.38 5.71 -8.41
C PRO A 35 -15.30 5.78 -7.32
N ILE A 36 -14.32 6.66 -7.51
CA ILE A 36 -13.39 6.98 -6.44
C ILE A 36 -14.14 7.81 -5.41
N VAL A 37 -14.37 7.23 -4.24
CA VAL A 37 -14.91 7.98 -3.11
C VAL A 37 -13.78 8.83 -2.54
N LYS A 38 -13.81 10.15 -2.82
CA LYS A 38 -12.90 11.09 -2.16
C LYS A 38 -13.10 11.04 -0.63
N PRO A 39 -12.02 11.01 0.17
CA PRO A 39 -12.07 10.52 1.55
C PRO A 39 -12.61 11.57 2.53
N ASN A 40 -13.85 11.39 2.96
CA ASN A 40 -14.24 11.68 4.35
C ASN A 40 -14.18 10.39 5.19
N SER A 41 -13.28 9.48 4.83
CA SER A 41 -13.18 8.15 5.38
C SER A 41 -11.89 8.05 6.18
N THR A 42 -11.99 8.05 7.50
CA THR A 42 -10.94 7.62 8.44
C THR A 42 -10.57 6.13 8.32
N SER A 43 -11.05 5.44 7.28
CA SER A 43 -10.73 4.05 6.95
C SER A 43 -9.67 4.01 5.84
N PRO A 44 -8.70 3.07 5.87
CA PRO A 44 -7.71 2.89 4.82
C PRO A 44 -8.37 2.85 3.44
N LEU A 45 -7.89 3.70 2.53
CA LEU A 45 -8.47 4.00 1.21
C LEU A 45 -8.73 2.75 0.35
N GLY A 46 -7.95 1.68 0.53
CA GLY A 46 -8.04 0.44 -0.25
C GLY A 46 -9.36 -0.35 -0.15
N LEU A 47 -10.22 -0.10 0.85
CA LEU A 47 -11.48 -0.87 1.00
C LEU A 47 -12.69 -0.27 0.25
N LYS A 48 -12.65 1.01 -0.15
CA LYS A 48 -13.83 1.73 -0.68
C LYS A 48 -13.83 1.93 -2.19
N ASN A 49 -12.69 1.70 -2.85
CA ASN A 49 -12.54 1.82 -4.30
C ASN A 49 -12.46 0.46 -5.00
N THR A 50 -12.96 -0.59 -4.31
CA THR A 50 -12.96 -1.97 -4.81
C THR A 50 -14.36 -2.49 -5.13
N ASN A 51 -14.48 -3.34 -6.14
CA ASN A 51 -15.70 -4.08 -6.43
C ASN A 51 -15.38 -5.56 -6.68
N GLY A 52 -16.22 -6.46 -6.16
CA GLY A 52 -16.05 -7.89 -6.26
C GLY A 52 -17.05 -8.51 -7.25
N LEU A 53 -16.57 -9.39 -8.12
CA LEU A 53 -17.37 -10.17 -9.04
C LEU A 53 -17.20 -11.66 -8.72
N LYS A 54 -18.30 -12.38 -8.52
CA LYS A 54 -18.28 -13.83 -8.25
C LYS A 54 -18.53 -14.62 -9.53
N ASP A 55 -17.62 -15.51 -9.84
CA ASP A 55 -17.81 -16.56 -10.85
C ASP A 55 -18.49 -17.74 -10.17
N HIS A 56 -19.80 -17.93 -10.33
CA HIS A 56 -20.48 -19.05 -9.65
C HIS A 56 -20.13 -20.43 -10.23
N GLU A 57 -19.69 -20.47 -11.49
CA GLU A 57 -19.39 -21.73 -12.15
C GLU A 57 -18.04 -22.26 -11.67
N TRP A 58 -17.00 -21.43 -11.71
CA TRP A 58 -15.67 -21.76 -11.16
C TRP A 58 -15.55 -21.42 -9.68
N GLY A 59 -16.58 -20.85 -9.06
CA GLY A 59 -16.64 -20.36 -7.67
C GLY A 59 -15.43 -19.52 -7.24
N LEU A 60 -14.84 -18.78 -8.17
CA LEU A 60 -13.79 -17.79 -7.94
C LEU A 60 -14.42 -16.44 -7.61
N SER A 61 -13.67 -15.56 -6.95
CA SER A 61 -14.04 -14.15 -6.87
C SER A 61 -12.93 -13.28 -7.46
N TYR A 62 -13.32 -12.31 -8.27
CA TYR A 62 -12.44 -11.33 -8.89
C TYR A 62 -12.64 -9.98 -8.19
N CYS A 63 -11.59 -9.38 -7.67
CA CYS A 63 -11.66 -8.04 -7.09
C CYS A 63 -11.03 -7.05 -8.07
N PHE A 64 -11.71 -5.93 -8.24
CA PHE A 64 -11.29 -4.83 -9.09
C PHE A 64 -11.05 -3.60 -8.24
N SER A 65 -10.01 -2.80 -8.52
CA SER A 65 -9.76 -1.52 -7.86
C SER A 65 -9.38 -0.44 -8.86
N SER A 66 -9.93 0.77 -8.69
CA SER A 66 -9.46 1.95 -9.45
C SER A 66 -8.14 2.50 -8.91
N GLU A 67 -7.85 2.29 -7.63
CA GLU A 67 -6.60 2.68 -6.98
C GLU A 67 -5.86 1.41 -6.55
N VAL A 68 -4.70 1.18 -7.15
CA VAL A 68 -3.77 0.12 -6.76
C VAL A 68 -2.62 0.81 -6.04
N LEU A 69 -2.28 0.34 -4.84
CA LEU A 69 -1.13 0.87 -4.11
C LEU A 69 0.16 0.33 -4.71
N ASN A 70 0.47 0.69 -5.96
CA ASN A 70 1.68 0.28 -6.66
C ASN A 70 1.98 1.29 -7.78
N GLU A 71 3.22 1.78 -7.83
CA GLU A 71 3.64 2.86 -8.73
C GLU A 71 3.49 2.53 -10.23
N ASP A 72 3.53 1.24 -10.59
CA ASP A 72 3.37 0.78 -11.97
C ASP A 72 1.91 0.79 -12.45
N PHE A 73 0.95 1.08 -11.56
CA PHE A 73 -0.49 1.04 -11.81
C PHE A 73 -1.11 2.42 -11.61
N PRO A 74 -0.96 3.35 -12.58
CA PRO A 74 -1.47 4.70 -12.45
C PRO A 74 -3.00 4.75 -12.44
N LEU A 75 -3.56 5.82 -11.87
CA LEU A 75 -4.99 6.10 -11.98
C LEU A 75 -5.43 6.29 -13.44
N LEU A 76 -6.23 5.36 -13.96
CA LEU A 76 -6.78 5.46 -15.31
C LEU A 76 -8.12 6.19 -15.33
N LYS A 77 -8.31 7.04 -16.34
CA LYS A 77 -9.54 7.81 -16.55
C LYS A 77 -10.07 7.65 -17.96
N GLU A 78 -11.39 7.48 -18.05
CA GLU A 78 -12.14 7.59 -19.29
C GLU A 78 -13.26 8.62 -19.10
N GLY A 79 -13.08 9.80 -19.69
CA GLY A 79 -13.94 10.96 -19.43
C GLY A 79 -13.91 11.36 -17.96
N LYS A 80 -15.05 11.22 -17.27
CA LYS A 80 -15.18 11.54 -15.82
C LYS A 80 -15.04 10.32 -14.91
N ASN A 81 -14.91 9.13 -15.49
CA ASN A 81 -14.92 7.88 -14.76
C ASN A 81 -13.50 7.34 -14.56
N TYR A 82 -13.30 6.60 -13.48
CA TYR A 82 -12.06 5.89 -13.22
C TYR A 82 -12.21 4.44 -13.65
N LEU A 83 -11.23 3.96 -14.42
CA LEU A 83 -11.20 2.60 -14.91
C LEU A 83 -10.48 1.71 -13.91
N PRO A 84 -11.11 0.64 -13.41
CA PRO A 84 -10.47 -0.25 -12.47
C PRO A 84 -9.56 -1.28 -13.14
N TYR A 85 -8.60 -1.75 -12.36
CA TYR A 85 -7.74 -2.89 -12.64
C TYR A 85 -8.31 -4.15 -12.00
N LEU A 86 -8.08 -5.32 -12.60
CA LEU A 86 -8.25 -6.60 -11.90
C LEU A 86 -7.09 -6.76 -10.91
N THR A 87 -7.35 -6.62 -9.61
CA THR A 87 -6.28 -6.59 -8.59
C THR A 87 -6.16 -7.89 -7.80
N GLN A 88 -7.21 -8.69 -7.72
CA GLN A 88 -7.19 -9.93 -6.96
C GLN A 88 -8.04 -11.01 -7.62
N ILE A 89 -7.55 -12.24 -7.57
CA ILE A 89 -8.32 -13.45 -7.83
C ILE A 89 -8.30 -14.28 -6.56
N VAL A 90 -9.46 -14.43 -5.97
CA VAL A 90 -9.67 -15.23 -4.77
C VAL A 90 -10.07 -16.64 -5.20
N PHE A 91 -9.14 -17.58 -4.98
CA PHE A 91 -9.35 -19.02 -5.11
C PHE A 91 -9.99 -19.61 -3.84
N ASP A 92 -10.21 -18.79 -2.80
CA ASP A 92 -10.85 -19.15 -1.54
C ASP A 92 -11.83 -18.07 -1.08
N GLY A 93 -13.08 -18.13 -1.53
CA GLY A 93 -14.14 -17.76 -0.59
C GLY A 93 -14.32 -18.98 0.30
N LYS A 94 -14.36 -18.84 1.64
CA LYS A 94 -14.62 -19.79 2.78
C LYS A 94 -15.48 -21.07 2.53
N LEU A 95 -15.51 -21.58 1.32
CA LEU A 95 -16.49 -22.38 0.59
C LEU A 95 -15.77 -23.49 -0.19
N TYR A 96 -14.46 -23.38 -0.46
CA TYR A 96 -13.75 -24.39 -1.25
C TYR A 96 -13.70 -25.76 -0.57
N GLN A 97 -13.70 -25.82 0.76
CA GLN A 97 -13.82 -27.11 1.47
C GLN A 97 -15.21 -27.74 1.38
N LYS A 98 -16.22 -27.02 0.87
CA LYS A 98 -17.60 -27.50 0.75
C LYS A 98 -18.06 -27.67 -0.69
N ARG A 99 -17.25 -27.29 -1.69
CA ARG A 99 -17.62 -27.38 -3.10
C ARG A 99 -16.77 -28.44 -3.80
N GLN A 100 -17.30 -28.97 -4.89
CA GLN A 100 -16.52 -29.75 -5.85
C GLN A 100 -15.84 -28.79 -6.84
N ARG A 101 -14.51 -28.91 -7.04
CA ARG A 101 -13.79 -28.15 -8.08
C ARG A 101 -14.40 -28.47 -9.46
N LYS A 102 -14.57 -27.44 -10.29
CA LYS A 102 -15.01 -27.60 -11.69
C LYS A 102 -13.87 -27.36 -12.67
N GLU A 103 -12.81 -26.73 -12.21
CA GLU A 103 -11.59 -26.52 -12.95
C GLU A 103 -10.89 -27.88 -13.18
N PRO A 104 -10.44 -28.21 -14.41
CA PRO A 104 -9.71 -29.44 -14.66
C PRO A 104 -8.35 -29.41 -13.94
N ASP A 105 -7.75 -30.56 -13.62
CA ASP A 105 -6.44 -30.58 -12.93
C ASP A 105 -5.34 -29.89 -13.76
N SER A 106 -5.44 -29.93 -15.09
CA SER A 106 -4.54 -29.19 -15.99
C SER A 106 -4.61 -27.67 -15.85
N PHE A 107 -5.66 -27.13 -15.22
CA PHE A 107 -5.75 -25.71 -14.90
C PHE A 107 -4.64 -25.32 -13.91
N TRP A 108 -4.39 -26.12 -12.87
CA TRP A 108 -3.48 -25.82 -11.76
C TRP A 108 -2.01 -26.06 -12.16
N ASN A 109 -1.49 -25.20 -13.04
CA ASN A 109 -0.14 -25.28 -13.61
C ASN A 109 0.86 -24.25 -13.04
N ALA A 110 0.44 -23.40 -12.11
CA ALA A 110 1.32 -22.46 -11.41
C ALA A 110 1.54 -22.87 -9.95
N SER A 111 0.49 -23.40 -9.29
CA SER A 111 0.52 -23.80 -7.89
C SER A 111 -0.44 -24.97 -7.61
N PRO A 112 -0.25 -25.73 -6.51
CA PRO A 112 -1.18 -26.79 -6.14
C PRO A 112 -2.58 -26.24 -5.83
N PRO A 113 -3.67 -26.95 -6.16
CA PRO A 113 -5.04 -26.48 -5.88
C PRO A 113 -5.31 -26.35 -4.37
N PRO A 114 -6.29 -25.53 -3.96
CA PRO A 114 -6.58 -25.23 -2.55
C PRO A 114 -7.08 -26.42 -1.73
N ASP A 115 -7.52 -27.50 -2.37
CA ASP A 115 -7.92 -28.76 -1.75
C ASP A 115 -6.75 -29.78 -1.62
N SER A 116 -5.54 -29.39 -2.02
CA SER A 116 -4.33 -30.18 -1.78
C SER A 116 -4.05 -30.34 -0.28
N SER A 117 -3.30 -31.38 0.08
CA SER A 117 -2.81 -31.52 1.46
C SER A 117 -1.93 -30.32 1.85
N ILE A 118 -1.95 -29.95 3.14
CA ILE A 118 -1.07 -28.90 3.66
C ILE A 118 0.40 -29.23 3.40
N GLU A 119 0.78 -30.51 3.40
CA GLU A 119 2.14 -30.95 3.04
C GLU A 119 2.49 -30.59 1.59
N ASN A 120 1.60 -30.85 0.63
CA ASN A 120 1.83 -30.49 -0.77
C ASN A 120 1.91 -28.97 -0.96
N ILE A 121 1.10 -28.21 -0.23
CA ILE A 121 1.17 -26.75 -0.22
C ILE A 121 2.50 -26.29 0.35
N GLU A 122 2.93 -26.81 1.50
CA GLU A 122 4.22 -26.44 2.09
C GLU A 122 5.43 -26.84 1.24
N ASN A 123 5.35 -27.96 0.52
CA ASN A 123 6.41 -28.40 -0.39
C ASN A 123 6.57 -27.45 -1.59
N HIS A 124 5.50 -26.77 -2.01
CA HIS A 124 5.53 -25.80 -3.10
C HIS A 124 5.85 -24.38 -2.63
N PHE A 125 5.18 -23.92 -1.58
CA PHE A 125 5.23 -22.54 -1.12
C PHE A 125 6.31 -22.28 -0.05
N GLY A 126 6.67 -23.29 0.72
CA GLY A 126 7.50 -23.17 1.93
C GLY A 126 6.72 -23.53 3.20
N LYS A 127 7.43 -23.62 4.34
CA LYS A 127 6.83 -24.02 5.61
C LYS A 127 6.11 -22.86 6.29
N PHE A 128 4.93 -23.12 6.85
CA PHE A 128 4.20 -22.12 7.63
C PHE A 128 4.86 -21.92 9.00
N ASP A 129 4.99 -20.66 9.42
CA ASP A 129 5.33 -20.31 10.80
C ASP A 129 4.13 -20.57 11.73
N ARG A 130 4.06 -21.79 12.25
CA ARG A 130 2.96 -22.24 13.12
C ARG A 130 2.93 -21.55 14.48
N ALA A 131 3.91 -20.71 14.83
CA ALA A 131 3.83 -19.88 16.04
C ALA A 131 2.80 -18.75 15.88
N LYS A 132 2.49 -18.35 14.64
CA LYS A 132 1.45 -17.36 14.34
C LYS A 132 0.08 -18.02 14.26
N LYS A 133 -0.97 -17.29 14.65
CA LYS A 133 -2.36 -17.77 14.53
C LYS A 133 -2.79 -17.91 13.07
N TYR A 134 -2.37 -16.96 12.24
CA TYR A 134 -2.66 -16.90 10.80
C TYR A 134 -1.39 -16.62 9.98
N PRO A 135 -0.46 -17.58 9.85
CA PRO A 135 0.72 -17.39 9.03
C PRO A 135 0.35 -17.31 7.55
N ASN A 136 1.01 -16.40 6.84
CA ASN A 136 0.90 -16.23 5.40
C ASN A 136 2.22 -16.62 4.74
N ILE A 137 2.14 -17.21 3.55
CA ILE A 137 3.28 -17.41 2.67
C ILE A 137 2.98 -16.70 1.36
N TYR A 138 3.97 -15.97 0.86
CA TYR A 138 3.90 -15.20 -0.37
C TYR A 138 4.80 -15.86 -1.41
N PHE A 139 4.22 -16.26 -2.54
CA PHE A 139 4.96 -16.83 -3.65
C PHE A 139 4.93 -15.86 -4.85
N PRO A 140 6.08 -15.31 -5.27
CA PRO A 140 6.12 -14.38 -6.39
C PRO A 140 5.78 -15.11 -7.69
N PHE A 141 4.72 -14.68 -8.38
CA PHE A 141 4.38 -15.18 -9.71
C PHE A 141 5.14 -14.42 -10.81
N ASN A 142 5.16 -13.09 -10.69
CA ASN A 142 5.97 -12.19 -11.50
C ASN A 142 6.37 -10.95 -10.68
N GLU A 143 6.83 -9.90 -11.34
CA GLU A 143 7.23 -8.64 -10.70
C GLU A 143 6.09 -8.02 -9.88
N HIS A 144 4.89 -7.94 -10.44
CA HIS A 144 3.75 -7.26 -9.82
C HIS A 144 2.73 -8.19 -9.17
N VAL A 145 2.84 -9.52 -9.27
CA VAL A 145 1.81 -10.46 -8.80
C VAL A 145 2.40 -11.49 -7.86
N ALA A 146 1.70 -11.76 -6.75
CA ALA A 146 2.02 -12.83 -5.82
C ALA A 146 0.80 -13.70 -5.53
N ILE A 147 1.05 -15.00 -5.37
CA ILE A 147 0.10 -15.95 -4.80
C ILE A 147 0.30 -15.97 -3.30
N THR A 148 -0.76 -15.73 -2.52
CA THR A 148 -0.73 -15.75 -1.07
C THR A 148 -1.58 -16.89 -0.55
N VAL A 149 -0.99 -17.69 0.33
CA VAL A 149 -1.68 -18.76 1.07
C VAL A 149 -1.61 -18.48 2.56
N SER A 150 -2.74 -18.63 3.25
CA SER A 150 -2.89 -18.36 4.67
C SER A 150 -3.39 -19.63 5.38
N LEU A 151 -2.83 -19.94 6.54
CA LEU A 151 -3.21 -21.08 7.36
C LEU A 151 -3.92 -20.61 8.64
N ILE A 152 -4.90 -21.37 9.13
CA ILE A 152 -5.33 -21.35 10.53
C ILE A 152 -4.52 -22.41 11.26
N SER A 153 -3.48 -22.00 12.00
CA SER A 153 -2.53 -22.95 12.61
C SER A 153 -3.21 -23.96 13.54
N ALA A 154 -4.21 -23.51 14.31
CA ALA A 154 -4.95 -24.36 15.25
C ALA A 154 -5.81 -25.45 14.56
N GLU A 155 -6.23 -25.22 13.32
CA GLU A 155 -7.08 -26.15 12.56
C GLU A 155 -6.28 -26.93 11.50
N ASN A 156 -4.99 -26.60 11.31
CA ASN A 156 -4.14 -27.07 10.22
C ASN A 156 -4.86 -27.01 8.86
N ARG A 157 -5.45 -25.84 8.58
CA ARG A 157 -6.42 -25.64 7.50
C ARG A 157 -6.20 -24.30 6.82
N LEU A 158 -6.35 -24.22 5.50
CA LEU A 158 -6.26 -22.92 4.84
C LEU A 158 -7.37 -21.97 5.32
N SER A 159 -7.01 -20.71 5.57
CA SER A 159 -7.95 -19.59 5.74
C SER A 159 -8.08 -18.70 4.51
N GLY A 160 -7.12 -18.80 3.59
CA GLY A 160 -7.06 -17.98 2.40
C GLY A 160 -6.15 -18.57 1.35
N TYR A 161 -6.59 -18.46 0.09
CA TYR A 161 -5.80 -18.76 -1.10
C TYR A 161 -6.23 -17.78 -2.19
N PHE A 162 -5.35 -16.85 -2.54
CA PHE A 162 -5.62 -15.86 -3.57
C PHE A 162 -4.34 -15.45 -4.27
N ALA A 163 -4.48 -14.87 -5.46
CA ALA A 163 -3.42 -14.12 -6.10
C ALA A 163 -3.82 -12.65 -6.16
N ALA A 164 -2.86 -11.76 -5.95
CA ALA A 164 -3.09 -10.33 -5.97
C ALA A 164 -1.93 -9.60 -6.65
N VAL A 165 -2.24 -8.42 -7.19
CA VAL A 165 -1.21 -7.42 -7.47
C VAL A 165 -0.53 -7.07 -6.13
N LYS A 166 0.79 -7.06 -6.12
CA LYS A 166 1.61 -6.68 -4.97
C LYS A 166 1.42 -5.19 -4.74
N GLU A 167 0.92 -4.86 -3.57
CA GLU A 167 0.86 -3.47 -3.13
C GLU A 167 2.22 -3.09 -2.53
N THR A 168 2.78 -1.97 -2.97
CA THR A 168 3.85 -1.25 -2.29
C THR A 168 3.24 -0.27 -1.32
N TYR A 169 3.78 -0.20 -0.12
CA TYR A 169 3.32 0.79 0.84
C TYR A 169 3.59 2.19 0.33
N GLU A 170 2.53 2.98 0.35
CA GLU A 170 2.63 4.41 0.19
C GLU A 170 2.88 5.03 1.57
N LEU A 171 4.00 5.75 1.70
CA LEU A 171 4.35 6.44 2.93
C LEU A 171 3.58 7.76 3.04
N TYR A 172 3.44 8.49 1.93
CA TYR A 172 2.60 9.69 1.84
C TYR A 172 1.84 9.74 0.52
N HIS A 173 0.52 9.83 0.60
CA HIS A 173 -0.36 9.94 -0.56
C HIS A 173 -0.46 11.36 -1.12
N ALA A 174 -0.86 11.52 -2.39
CA ALA A 174 -1.06 12.81 -3.03
C ALA A 174 -1.95 13.79 -2.26
N THR A 175 -2.92 13.28 -1.50
CA THR A 175 -3.80 14.10 -0.65
C THR A 175 -3.10 14.68 0.57
N GLU A 176 -2.00 14.08 1.03
CA GLU A 176 -1.20 14.58 2.16
C GLU A 176 -0.55 15.93 1.85
N PHE A 177 -0.39 16.25 0.56
CA PHE A 177 0.22 17.48 0.08
C PHE A 177 -0.77 18.63 -0.12
N ASP A 178 -2.06 18.40 0.12
CA ASP A 178 -3.09 19.44 0.07
C ASP A 178 -3.42 19.93 1.50
N ARG A 179 -3.09 21.20 1.76
CA ARG A 179 -3.31 21.90 3.04
C ARG A 179 -4.74 21.86 3.55
N LYS A 180 -5.72 21.73 2.65
CA LYS A 180 -7.12 21.60 3.03
C LYS A 180 -7.39 20.29 3.79
N TRP A 181 -6.64 19.24 3.45
CA TRP A 181 -6.85 17.89 3.98
C TRP A 181 -5.84 17.55 5.06
N ASN A 182 -4.62 18.08 4.98
CA ASN A 182 -3.59 17.85 5.99
C ASN A 182 -2.91 19.14 6.49
N TYR A 183 -3.06 19.38 7.79
CA TYR A 183 -2.44 20.49 8.52
C TYR A 183 -0.93 20.28 8.77
N GLU A 184 -0.46 19.03 8.67
CA GLU A 184 0.94 18.62 8.86
C GLU A 184 1.76 18.68 7.59
N VAL A 185 1.21 19.17 6.47
CA VAL A 185 1.90 19.17 5.17
C VAL A 185 3.30 19.79 5.23
N ASN A 186 3.50 20.86 6.00
CA ASN A 186 4.83 21.47 6.12
C ASN A 186 5.83 20.52 6.78
N LEU A 187 5.40 19.74 7.78
CA LEU A 187 6.24 18.73 8.44
C LEU A 187 6.52 17.54 7.52
N ILE A 188 5.53 17.10 6.74
CA ILE A 188 5.72 16.04 5.73
C ILE A 188 6.72 16.50 4.66
N LEU A 189 6.64 17.75 4.21
CA LEU A 189 7.62 18.30 3.25
C LEU A 189 9.02 18.40 3.88
N MET A 190 9.14 18.72 5.17
CA MET A 190 10.44 18.65 5.87
C MET A 190 10.99 17.23 5.91
N ILE A 191 10.15 16.21 6.10
CA ILE A 191 10.56 14.80 5.99
C ILE A 191 11.11 14.49 4.61
N ILE A 192 10.38 14.85 3.55
CA ILE A 192 10.81 14.56 2.18
C ILE A 192 12.13 15.25 1.87
N LYS A 193 12.29 16.49 2.32
CA LYS A 193 13.57 17.19 2.20
C LYS A 193 14.67 16.49 2.99
N TRP A 194 14.41 16.06 4.22
CA TRP A 194 15.38 15.30 5.03
C TRP A 194 15.80 13.99 4.34
N LEU A 195 14.85 13.25 3.76
CA LEU A 195 15.14 12.05 2.96
C LEU A 195 16.02 12.36 1.75
N ASN A 196 15.74 13.47 1.05
CA ASN A 196 16.55 13.93 -0.09
C ASN A 196 17.97 14.31 0.33
N ASP A 197 18.12 15.13 1.38
CA ASP A 197 19.40 15.63 1.86
C ASP A 197 20.31 14.51 2.40
N HIS A 198 19.72 13.45 2.96
CA HIS A 198 20.44 12.26 3.43
C HIS A 198 20.66 11.20 2.34
N HIS A 199 20.25 11.48 1.09
CA HIS A 199 20.29 10.53 -0.03
C HIS A 199 19.54 9.22 0.24
N TYR A 200 18.47 9.29 1.03
CA TYR A 200 17.57 8.17 1.27
C TYR A 200 16.55 7.97 0.15
N LEU A 201 16.37 8.96 -0.73
CA LEU A 201 15.61 8.82 -1.97
C LEU A 201 16.49 8.24 -3.09
N ILE A 202 15.98 7.21 -3.78
CA ILE A 202 16.65 6.57 -4.91
C ILE A 202 16.58 7.48 -6.15
N ASN A 203 17.70 7.65 -6.85
CA ASN A 203 17.80 8.28 -8.18
C ASN A 203 17.28 9.72 -8.32
N LEU A 204 17.14 10.46 -7.22
CA LEU A 204 16.56 11.80 -7.21
C LEU A 204 17.41 12.75 -6.34
N TRP A 205 18.54 13.20 -6.88
CA TRP A 205 19.46 14.07 -6.13
C TRP A 205 19.55 15.44 -6.79
N GLN A 206 18.70 16.35 -6.32
CA GLN A 206 18.87 17.77 -6.56
C GLN A 206 18.84 18.53 -5.23
N PRO A 207 19.63 19.60 -5.06
CA PRO A 207 19.56 20.42 -3.88
C PRO A 207 18.17 21.05 -3.76
N LEU A 208 17.50 20.83 -2.62
CA LEU A 208 16.22 21.45 -2.30
C LEU A 208 16.42 22.60 -1.31
N THR A 209 15.74 23.71 -1.52
CA THR A 209 15.74 24.84 -0.58
C THR A 209 14.75 24.61 0.56
N ASN A 210 14.98 25.26 1.70
CA ASN A 210 14.08 25.23 2.86
C ASN A 210 12.83 26.08 2.63
N ASN A 211 12.00 25.66 1.69
CA ASN A 211 10.78 26.35 1.32
C ASN A 211 9.74 25.35 0.80
N VAL A 212 8.49 25.56 1.23
CA VAL A 212 7.34 24.73 0.86
C VAL A 212 7.22 24.55 -0.65
N ASP A 213 7.27 25.63 -1.43
CA ASP A 213 6.99 25.61 -2.87
C ASP A 213 8.05 24.80 -3.63
N ASN A 214 9.32 24.90 -3.22
CA ASN A 214 10.41 24.18 -3.85
C ASN A 214 10.32 22.67 -3.61
N VAL A 215 10.09 22.26 -2.36
CA VAL A 215 9.95 20.83 -2.02
C VAL A 215 8.66 20.27 -2.60
N LEU A 216 7.56 21.03 -2.58
CA LEU A 216 6.30 20.59 -3.18
C LEU A 216 6.41 20.41 -4.69
N ALA A 217 7.11 21.32 -5.40
CA ALA A 217 7.38 21.16 -6.82
C ALA A 217 8.21 19.90 -7.09
N PHE A 218 9.20 19.59 -6.25
CA PHE A 218 9.93 18.33 -6.32
C PHE A 218 9.03 17.12 -6.12
N VAL A 219 8.16 17.13 -5.11
CA VAL A 219 7.18 16.05 -4.87
C VAL A 219 6.31 15.82 -6.11
N GLN A 220 5.79 16.90 -6.70
CA GLN A 220 4.92 16.81 -7.87
C GLN A 220 5.64 16.29 -9.13
N THR A 221 6.90 16.69 -9.33
CA THR A 221 7.64 16.42 -10.58
C THR A 221 8.48 15.15 -10.52
N ALA A 222 9.15 14.91 -9.40
CA ALA A 222 10.07 13.80 -9.23
C ALA A 222 9.43 12.59 -8.56
N LEU A 223 8.46 12.83 -7.66
CA LEU A 223 7.76 11.78 -6.93
C LEU A 223 6.32 11.57 -7.43
N ASN A 224 5.92 12.25 -8.50
CA ASN A 224 4.57 12.21 -9.09
C ASN A 224 3.43 12.52 -8.10
N GLY A 225 3.72 13.26 -7.02
CA GLY A 225 2.76 13.58 -5.98
C GLY A 225 2.69 12.56 -4.84
N HIS A 226 3.50 11.52 -4.81
CA HIS A 226 3.40 10.43 -3.83
C HIS A 226 4.78 10.07 -3.28
N LEU A 227 4.90 9.67 -2.01
CA LEU A 227 6.13 9.02 -1.52
C LEU A 227 5.86 7.53 -1.32
N TRP A 228 6.47 6.71 -2.17
CA TRP A 228 6.39 5.25 -2.10
C TRP A 228 7.56 4.68 -1.29
N GLU A 229 7.34 3.55 -0.62
CA GLU A 229 8.41 2.79 0.03
C GLU A 229 9.51 2.35 -0.96
N SER A 230 9.13 2.06 -2.21
CA SER A 230 10.06 1.67 -3.29
C SER A 230 11.03 2.79 -3.69
N GLN A 231 10.65 4.05 -3.44
CA GLN A 231 11.50 5.22 -3.70
C GLN A 231 12.55 5.45 -2.61
N LEU A 232 12.48 4.71 -1.49
CA LEU A 232 13.51 4.72 -0.46
C LEU A 232 14.60 3.69 -0.75
N ILE A 233 15.84 4.04 -0.39
CA ILE A 233 16.97 3.09 -0.38
C ILE A 233 16.61 1.80 0.36
N GLN A 234 17.28 0.69 0.02
CA GLN A 234 17.09 -0.58 0.69
C GLN A 234 17.65 -0.54 2.13
N ASN A 235 16.83 -0.04 3.05
CA ASN A 235 17.11 0.02 4.47
C ASN A 235 15.81 -0.31 5.24
N GLU A 236 15.74 -1.50 5.81
CA GLU A 236 14.54 -2.00 6.49
C GLU A 236 14.17 -1.17 7.73
N GLN A 237 15.16 -0.70 8.50
CA GLN A 237 14.92 0.15 9.68
C GLN A 237 14.35 1.51 9.27
N LEU A 238 14.90 2.12 8.21
CA LEU A 238 14.36 3.38 7.66
C LEU A 238 12.92 3.18 7.19
N ARG A 239 12.65 2.16 6.39
CA ARG A 239 11.31 1.87 5.85
C ARG A 239 10.29 1.72 6.97
N LYS A 240 10.61 0.92 8.01
CA LYS A 240 9.73 0.74 9.17
C LYS A 240 9.54 2.02 9.98
N PHE A 241 10.59 2.83 10.16
CA PHE A 241 10.49 4.14 10.80
C PHE A 241 9.56 5.08 10.02
N MET A 242 9.67 5.08 8.69
CA MET A 242 8.90 5.96 7.80
C MET A 242 7.41 5.61 7.69
N LEU A 243 6.98 4.40 8.09
CA LEU A 243 5.56 4.05 8.12
C LEU A 243 4.78 4.87 9.16
N SER A 244 5.44 5.41 10.18
CA SER A 244 4.81 6.31 11.15
C SER A 244 5.83 7.12 11.94
N PRO A 245 6.54 8.06 11.30
CA PRO A 245 7.61 8.82 11.96
C PRO A 245 7.05 9.73 13.07
N PHE A 246 5.76 10.04 13.03
CA PHE A 246 5.10 10.95 13.95
C PHE A 246 4.34 10.27 15.10
N ASP A 247 4.27 8.94 15.14
CA ASP A 247 3.61 8.25 16.23
C ASP A 247 4.35 8.43 17.57
N SER A 248 3.60 8.32 18.66
CA SER A 248 4.10 8.48 20.03
C SER A 248 5.25 7.53 20.38
N ASN A 249 5.32 6.35 19.76
CA ASN A 249 6.42 5.39 19.93
C ASN A 249 7.77 5.94 19.43
N TYR A 250 7.75 6.89 18.48
CA TYR A 250 8.96 7.43 17.82
C TYR A 250 9.14 8.94 18.00
N GLY A 251 8.32 9.57 18.83
CA GLY A 251 8.59 10.82 19.53
C GLY A 251 8.93 12.05 18.68
N LEU A 252 8.91 11.98 17.35
CA LEU A 252 9.43 13.02 16.47
C LEU A 252 8.71 14.35 16.72
N LYS A 253 7.38 14.34 16.76
CA LYS A 253 6.57 15.54 17.05
C LYS A 253 6.96 16.15 18.39
N VAL A 254 7.08 15.32 19.42
CA VAL A 254 7.45 15.75 20.78
C VAL A 254 8.84 16.36 20.80
N LYS A 255 9.84 15.67 20.23
CA LYS A 255 11.22 16.18 20.14
C LYS A 255 11.30 17.48 19.36
N PHE A 256 10.64 17.54 18.21
CA PHE A 256 10.62 18.72 17.37
C PHE A 256 10.01 19.92 18.08
N TYR A 257 8.83 19.77 18.69
CA TYR A 257 8.20 20.86 19.43
C TYR A 257 8.94 21.23 20.71
N MET A 258 9.61 20.28 21.35
CA MET A 258 10.50 20.54 22.49
C MET A 258 11.69 21.40 22.06
N LEU A 259 12.36 21.05 20.95
CA LEU A 259 13.51 21.79 20.43
C LEU A 259 13.11 23.19 19.92
N LEU A 260 11.88 23.37 19.42
CA LEU A 260 11.34 24.69 19.11
C LEU A 260 10.98 25.52 20.37
N GLY A 261 11.02 24.94 21.57
CA GLY A 261 10.54 25.58 22.79
C GLY A 261 9.02 25.80 22.80
N LYS A 262 8.27 24.98 22.06
CA LYS A 262 6.81 25.12 21.86
C LYS A 262 6.00 23.94 22.38
N LEU A 263 6.63 22.91 22.95
CA LEU A 263 5.93 21.71 23.43
C LEU A 263 4.82 22.03 24.44
N ALA A 264 5.14 22.77 25.52
CA ALA A 264 4.15 23.12 26.54
C ALA A 264 3.00 23.99 25.99
N TYR A 265 3.27 24.81 24.97
CA TYR A 265 2.23 25.56 24.28
C TYR A 265 1.32 24.61 23.49
N HIS A 266 1.90 23.72 22.69
CA HIS A 266 1.18 22.72 21.91
C HIS A 266 0.29 21.82 22.79
N GLU A 267 0.83 21.30 23.90
CA GLU A 267 0.10 20.44 24.84
C GLU A 267 -1.03 21.20 25.57
N GLY A 268 -0.92 22.51 25.70
CA GLY A 268 -1.96 23.37 26.27
C GLY A 268 -3.10 23.73 25.32
N LEU A 269 -2.98 23.42 24.03
CA LEU A 269 -4.03 23.64 23.02
C LEU A 269 -5.00 22.46 22.96
N ASP A 270 -6.26 22.74 22.64
CA ASP A 270 -7.19 21.69 22.22
C ASP A 270 -6.83 21.14 20.82
N TRP A 271 -7.44 20.01 20.44
CA TRP A 271 -7.14 19.33 19.18
C TRP A 271 -7.33 20.21 17.93
N GLU A 272 -8.36 21.05 17.88
CA GLU A 272 -8.60 21.91 16.72
C GLU A 272 -7.54 23.00 16.63
N ALA A 273 -7.20 23.61 17.77
CA ALA A 273 -6.15 24.61 17.86
C ALA A 273 -4.76 24.02 17.57
N GLN A 274 -4.48 22.78 17.99
CA GLN A 274 -3.25 22.07 17.64
C GLN A 274 -3.11 21.92 16.12
N LYS A 275 -4.15 21.46 15.42
CA LYS A 275 -4.14 21.34 13.95
C LYS A 275 -3.83 22.67 13.27
N GLN A 276 -4.53 23.74 13.67
CA GLN A 276 -4.29 25.07 13.09
C GLN A 276 -2.87 25.55 13.38
N TRP A 277 -2.39 25.36 14.61
CA TRP A 277 -1.05 25.77 15.00
C TRP A 277 0.03 25.04 14.19
N VAL A 278 -0.10 23.73 13.99
CA VAL A 278 0.87 22.96 13.20
C VAL A 278 0.94 23.47 11.76
N ALA A 279 -0.19 23.86 11.16
CA ALA A 279 -0.21 24.46 9.83
C ALA A 279 0.50 25.83 9.75
N THR A 280 0.69 26.51 10.88
CA THR A 280 1.41 27.80 10.95
C THR A 280 2.93 27.66 11.09
N ILE A 281 3.44 26.45 11.35
CA ILE A 281 4.88 26.23 11.49
C ILE A 281 5.56 26.50 10.14
N PRO A 282 6.48 27.48 10.03
CA PRO A 282 7.09 27.83 8.76
C PRO A 282 8.08 26.77 8.30
N PHE A 283 8.16 26.52 7.00
CA PHE A 283 9.27 25.79 6.41
C PHE A 283 10.34 26.77 5.96
N ASN A 284 11.33 27.01 6.83
CA ASN A 284 12.49 27.88 6.63
C ASN A 284 13.75 27.24 7.25
N ASP A 285 14.90 27.90 7.11
CA ASP A 285 16.20 27.36 7.55
C ASP A 285 16.24 27.01 9.05
N GLU A 286 15.73 27.90 9.91
CA GLU A 286 15.73 27.71 11.37
C GLU A 286 14.87 26.51 11.79
N THR A 287 13.65 26.46 11.27
CA THR A 287 12.70 25.40 11.62
C THR A 287 13.14 24.07 11.02
N TYR A 288 13.68 24.08 9.80
CA TYR A 288 14.20 22.87 9.17
C TYR A 288 15.42 22.31 9.88
N THR A 289 16.36 23.16 10.29
CA THR A 289 17.52 22.72 11.09
C THR A 289 17.07 22.05 12.39
N THR A 290 16.09 22.65 13.07
CA THR A 290 15.50 22.06 14.28
C THR A 290 14.81 20.73 13.99
N PHE A 291 14.10 20.64 12.86
CA PHE A 291 13.45 19.42 12.41
C PHE A 291 14.46 18.30 12.13
N CYS A 292 15.54 18.60 11.41
CA CYS A 292 16.63 17.64 11.12
C CYS A 292 17.19 17.04 12.41
N THR A 293 17.53 17.87 13.40
CA THR A 293 18.00 17.38 14.70
C THR A 293 16.98 16.42 15.34
N ALA A 294 15.70 16.79 15.33
CA ALA A 294 14.65 15.95 15.92
C ALA A 294 14.49 14.60 15.22
N ILE A 295 14.48 14.57 13.88
CA ILE A 295 14.30 13.34 13.11
C ILE A 295 15.54 12.45 13.16
N ASP A 296 16.75 13.02 13.15
CA ASP A 296 17.98 12.27 13.32
C ASP A 296 18.01 11.56 14.69
N GLU A 297 17.72 12.31 15.76
CA GLU A 297 17.64 11.73 17.11
C GLU A 297 16.54 10.67 17.24
N SER A 298 15.37 10.88 16.62
CA SER A 298 14.29 9.90 16.60
C SER A 298 14.66 8.64 15.81
N PHE A 299 15.34 8.77 14.68
CA PHE A 299 15.74 7.64 13.88
C PHE A 299 16.88 6.84 14.54
N GLU A 300 17.86 7.49 15.16
CA GLU A 300 18.88 6.80 15.95
C GLU A 300 18.28 6.02 17.13
N GLN A 301 17.32 6.63 17.83
CA GLN A 301 16.59 5.95 18.90
C GLN A 301 15.77 4.77 18.39
N TYR A 302 15.16 4.87 17.21
CA TYR A 302 14.46 3.76 16.57
C TYR A 302 15.41 2.57 16.35
N LYS A 303 16.58 2.83 15.76
CA LYS A 303 17.60 1.81 15.44
C LYS A 303 18.18 1.14 16.69
N ALA A 304 18.30 1.88 17.80
CA ALA A 304 18.81 1.31 19.06
C ALA A 304 17.81 0.33 19.72
N ASN A 305 16.52 0.47 19.44
CA ASN A 305 15.45 -0.29 20.09
C ASN A 305 14.89 -1.44 19.24
N ASN A 306 15.31 -1.59 17.97
CA ASN A 306 14.82 -2.61 17.02
C ASN A 306 15.95 -3.15 16.13
#